data_AF-A0A0D2FXQ2-F1
#
_entry.id   AF-A0A0D2FXQ2-F1
#
_cell.length_a   1.000
_cell.length_b   1.000
_cell.length_c   1.000
_cell.angle_alpha   90.00
_cell.angle_beta   90.00
_cell.angle_gamma   90.00
#
_symmetry.space_group_name_H-M   'P 1'
#
loop_
_entity.id
_entity.type
_entity.pdbx_description
1 polymer ?
#
loop_
_entity_poly.entity_id
_entity_poly.type
_entity_poly.pdbx_seq_one_letter_code
_entity_poly.pdbx_strand_id
1 'polypeptide(L)'
;MSLLRSPSSLRLSRTCTQIHRSTRYLSQTPYRRLGEPDPKAIPDVEAMKMTEDQASMVAIDHKPEPSVQKYHPDHQPDYTATVDHGTSTYSPVPRRVMDGSEPGHSTPAAVVSGAPVDLQARTVRIYKPVRPATQSGTWGSHAWRMDWDVLPKGHRWENPLMGWQSSADFMQGTKIQFKTKEDAIAFAEKQGYEWYVQEPHERRFVPKAYANMFLHESGPRLKHIKTK
;
A
#
# COMPACT_ATOMS: atom_id res chain seq x y z
N MET A 1 9.45 4.17 58.02
CA MET A 1 9.64 2.71 58.02
C MET A 1 10.76 2.35 57.07
N SER A 2 11.51 1.31 57.43
CA SER A 2 12.90 1.01 57.06
C SER A 2 13.19 0.80 55.57
N LEU A 3 14.37 1.28 55.16
CA LEU A 3 15.18 0.70 54.09
C LEU A 3 15.61 -0.73 54.48
N LEU A 4 15.67 -1.68 53.54
CA LEU A 4 16.77 -2.65 53.42
C LEU A 4 16.65 -3.51 52.15
N ARG A 5 17.82 -3.66 51.51
CA ARG A 5 18.20 -4.38 50.29
C ARG A 5 18.29 -5.90 50.51
N SER A 6 18.23 -6.68 49.42
CA SER A 6 18.77 -8.07 49.37
C SER A 6 19.21 -8.41 47.92
N PRO A 7 20.20 -9.30 47.70
CA PRO A 7 21.26 -9.12 46.72
C PRO A 7 21.15 -9.98 45.44
N SER A 8 22.02 -9.62 44.50
CA SER A 8 22.40 -10.33 43.28
C SER A 8 22.95 -11.75 43.53
N SER A 9 22.79 -12.64 42.54
CA SER A 9 23.88 -13.54 42.18
C SER A 9 23.96 -13.75 40.66
N LEU A 10 25.20 -13.67 40.18
CA LEU A 10 25.67 -13.83 38.81
C LEU A 10 25.73 -15.32 38.42
N ARG A 11 25.58 -15.65 37.13
CA ARG A 11 26.46 -16.61 36.44
C ARG A 11 26.35 -16.54 34.92
N LEU A 12 27.52 -16.56 34.29
CA LEU A 12 27.83 -16.38 32.88
C LEU A 12 27.80 -17.70 32.08
N SER A 13 27.42 -17.55 30.80
CA SER A 13 27.96 -18.17 29.56
C SER A 13 28.06 -19.70 29.39
N ARG A 14 27.55 -20.19 28.26
CA ARG A 14 28.33 -20.89 27.21
C ARG A 14 27.49 -21.11 25.94
N THR A 15 27.92 -20.52 24.83
CA THR A 15 27.43 -20.80 23.48
C THR A 15 28.24 -21.95 22.87
N CYS A 16 27.58 -23.01 22.41
CA CYS A 16 28.20 -24.08 21.63
C CYS A 16 27.74 -23.95 20.17
N THR A 17 28.65 -23.56 19.27
CA THR A 17 28.41 -23.54 17.83
C THR A 17 28.68 -24.93 17.26
N GLN A 18 27.67 -25.59 16.70
CA GLN A 18 27.83 -26.84 15.97
C GLN A 18 28.23 -26.56 14.51
N ILE A 19 29.29 -27.23 14.04
CA ILE A 19 29.81 -27.16 12.67
C ILE A 19 29.16 -28.30 11.87
N HIS A 20 28.46 -27.97 10.79
CA HIS A 20 27.88 -28.97 9.88
C HIS A 20 28.92 -29.39 8.83
N ARG A 21 29.24 -30.69 8.75
CA ARG A 21 30.04 -31.26 7.64
C ARG A 21 29.12 -31.66 6.48
N SER A 22 29.54 -31.35 5.26
CA SER A 22 28.86 -31.71 4.00
C SER A 22 29.82 -32.51 3.14
N THR A 23 29.43 -33.72 2.72
CA THR A 23 30.06 -34.43 1.60
C THR A 23 29.03 -35.18 0.77
N ARG A 24 29.18 -35.01 -0.55
CA ARG A 24 28.29 -35.26 -1.68
C ARG A 24 28.05 -36.76 -1.98
N TYR A 25 26.88 -37.09 -2.51
CA TYR A 25 26.59 -38.35 -3.20
C TYR A 25 27.02 -38.27 -4.68
N LEU A 26 27.72 -39.30 -5.16
CA LEU A 26 27.95 -39.55 -6.60
C LEU A 26 27.00 -40.68 -7.05
N SER A 27 26.18 -40.43 -8.06
CA SER A 27 25.28 -41.44 -8.64
C SER A 27 26.06 -42.37 -9.58
N GLN A 28 26.00 -43.68 -9.34
CA GLN A 28 26.47 -44.71 -10.26
C GLN A 28 25.32 -45.11 -11.20
N THR A 29 25.44 -44.79 -12.49
CA THR A 29 24.61 -45.43 -13.53
C THR A 29 25.51 -46.26 -14.44
N PRO A 30 25.19 -47.54 -14.69
CA PRO A 30 26.01 -48.40 -15.54
C PRO A 30 25.87 -48.04 -17.02
N TYR A 31 26.94 -48.20 -17.80
CA TYR A 31 26.93 -47.99 -19.25
C TYR A 31 26.19 -49.15 -19.97
N ARG A 32 25.22 -48.80 -20.81
CA ARG A 32 24.42 -49.73 -21.63
C ARG A 32 25.21 -50.18 -22.88
N ARG A 33 25.16 -51.46 -23.25
CA ARG A 33 25.81 -51.99 -24.47
C ARG A 33 24.95 -51.68 -25.69
N LEU A 34 25.60 -51.25 -26.78
CA LEU A 34 24.98 -50.91 -28.06
C LEU A 34 24.35 -52.17 -28.71
N GLY A 35 23.02 -52.20 -28.80
CA GLY A 35 22.27 -53.26 -29.49
C GLY A 35 20.84 -53.52 -29.00
N GLU A 36 20.45 -53.03 -27.81
CA GLU A 36 19.06 -53.14 -27.33
C GLU A 36 18.23 -51.92 -27.75
N PRO A 37 17.00 -52.09 -28.29
CA PRO A 37 16.10 -50.98 -28.57
C PRO A 37 15.58 -50.33 -27.27
N ASP A 38 15.42 -49.01 -27.30
CA ASP A 38 14.98 -48.20 -26.16
C ASP A 38 13.50 -48.45 -25.81
N PRO A 39 13.16 -48.72 -24.53
CA PRO A 39 11.77 -48.95 -24.11
C PRO A 39 10.87 -47.71 -24.20
N LYS A 40 11.42 -46.54 -24.57
CA LYS A 40 10.67 -45.29 -24.79
C LYS A 40 10.15 -45.13 -26.22
N ALA A 41 10.51 -46.02 -27.16
CA ALA A 41 10.15 -45.87 -28.57
C ALA A 41 8.85 -46.58 -28.98
N ILE A 42 8.15 -47.25 -28.05
CA ILE A 42 6.84 -47.85 -28.29
C ILE A 42 5.79 -46.91 -27.65
N PRO A 43 4.88 -46.30 -28.42
CA PRO A 43 3.83 -45.47 -27.85
C PRO A 43 2.81 -46.34 -27.11
N ASP A 44 2.68 -46.16 -25.80
CA ASP A 44 1.69 -46.85 -24.96
C ASP A 44 0.27 -46.41 -25.34
N VAL A 45 -0.53 -47.36 -25.84
CA VAL A 45 -1.92 -47.16 -26.28
C VAL A 45 -2.82 -46.73 -25.12
N GLU A 46 -2.48 -47.12 -23.87
CA GLU A 46 -3.19 -46.68 -22.67
C GLU A 46 -2.91 -45.22 -22.29
N ALA A 47 -1.70 -44.71 -22.58
CA ALA A 47 -1.37 -43.30 -22.36
C ALA A 47 -2.12 -42.36 -23.31
N MET A 48 -2.40 -42.82 -24.54
CA MET A 48 -3.23 -42.06 -25.49
C MET A 48 -4.68 -41.95 -25.03
N LYS A 49 -5.29 -43.04 -24.53
CA LYS A 49 -6.67 -43.00 -24.02
C LYS A 49 -6.83 -42.13 -22.77
N MET A 50 -5.84 -42.10 -21.88
CA MET A 50 -5.85 -41.24 -20.69
C MET A 50 -5.82 -39.73 -21.05
N THR A 51 -5.24 -39.35 -22.20
CA THR A 51 -5.29 -37.95 -22.67
C THR A 51 -6.63 -37.56 -23.31
N GLU A 52 -7.34 -38.51 -23.90
CA GLU A 52 -8.68 -38.27 -24.49
C GLU A 52 -9.74 -38.02 -23.40
N ASP A 53 -9.72 -38.79 -22.31
CA ASP A 53 -10.66 -38.59 -21.20
C ASP A 53 -10.41 -37.27 -20.45
N GLN A 54 -9.16 -36.80 -20.36
CA GLN A 54 -8.83 -35.49 -19.78
C GLN A 54 -9.21 -34.30 -20.67
N ALA A 55 -9.36 -34.49 -21.98
CA ALA A 55 -9.85 -33.42 -22.87
C ALA A 55 -11.35 -33.14 -22.68
N SER A 56 -12.10 -34.08 -22.09
CA SER A 56 -13.54 -33.92 -21.79
C SER A 56 -13.82 -33.22 -20.45
N MET A 57 -12.81 -33.06 -19.59
CA MET A 57 -12.84 -32.18 -18.42
C MET A 57 -12.02 -30.92 -18.67
N VAL A 58 -12.21 -30.29 -19.82
CA VAL A 58 -12.03 -28.84 -19.86
C VAL A 58 -13.17 -28.29 -19.01
N ALA A 59 -12.84 -27.99 -17.74
CA ALA A 59 -13.65 -27.08 -16.95
C ALA A 59 -14.05 -25.96 -17.88
N ILE A 60 -15.35 -25.74 -18.03
CA ILE A 60 -15.84 -24.49 -18.60
C ILE A 60 -15.25 -23.45 -17.67
N ASP A 61 -14.12 -22.87 -18.08
CA ASP A 61 -13.64 -21.62 -17.54
C ASP A 61 -14.85 -20.71 -17.71
N HIS A 62 -15.59 -20.52 -16.64
CA HIS A 62 -16.39 -19.33 -16.47
C HIS A 62 -15.36 -18.21 -16.48
N LYS A 63 -14.97 -17.78 -17.69
CA LYS A 63 -14.58 -16.41 -17.92
C LYS A 63 -15.68 -15.61 -17.24
N PRO A 64 -15.37 -14.82 -16.19
CA PRO A 64 -16.38 -13.92 -15.67
C PRO A 64 -16.85 -13.12 -16.87
N GLU A 65 -18.14 -13.24 -17.15
CA GLU A 65 -18.89 -12.53 -18.17
C GLU A 65 -18.27 -11.14 -18.42
N PRO A 66 -17.66 -10.87 -19.60
CA PRO A 66 -17.15 -9.56 -19.93
C PRO A 66 -18.31 -8.65 -20.38
N SER A 67 -19.37 -8.56 -19.57
CA SER A 67 -20.65 -7.95 -19.97
C SER A 67 -21.23 -6.96 -18.97
N VAL A 68 -20.40 -6.37 -18.11
CA VAL A 68 -20.67 -5.02 -17.58
C VAL A 68 -19.66 -4.07 -18.22
N GLN A 69 -20.06 -3.51 -19.36
CA GLN A 69 -19.52 -2.37 -20.09
C GLN A 69 -18.20 -1.77 -19.53
N LYS A 70 -17.05 -2.40 -19.80
CA LYS A 70 -15.75 -1.71 -19.74
C LYS A 70 -15.50 -1.00 -21.07
N TYR A 71 -16.36 -0.04 -21.43
CA TYR A 71 -16.15 0.82 -22.61
C TYR A 71 -15.56 2.19 -22.29
N HIS A 72 -15.35 2.52 -21.01
CA HIS A 72 -14.51 3.63 -20.63
C HIS A 72 -13.12 3.12 -20.21
N PRO A 73 -12.03 3.64 -20.80
CA PRO A 73 -10.69 3.49 -20.24
C PRO A 73 -10.71 3.95 -18.79
N ASP A 74 -9.95 3.30 -17.90
CA ASP A 74 -9.80 3.66 -16.46
C ASP A 74 -9.41 5.14 -16.22
N HIS A 75 -9.13 5.89 -17.29
CA HIS A 75 -8.72 7.27 -17.26
C HIS A 75 -9.74 8.29 -17.78
N GLN A 76 -10.83 7.86 -18.42
CA GLN A 76 -11.84 8.79 -18.92
C GLN A 76 -12.90 9.08 -17.84
N PRO A 77 -13.27 10.35 -17.65
CA PRO A 77 -14.39 10.69 -16.78
C PRO A 77 -15.69 10.15 -17.37
N ASP A 78 -16.57 9.65 -16.51
CA ASP A 78 -17.88 9.15 -16.91
C ASP A 78 -18.85 10.33 -17.04
N TYR A 79 -19.00 10.83 -18.26
CA TYR A 79 -19.93 11.92 -18.56
C TYR A 79 -21.40 11.52 -18.47
N THR A 80 -21.71 10.24 -18.33
CA THR A 80 -23.09 9.74 -18.17
C THR A 80 -23.52 9.66 -16.71
N ALA A 81 -22.59 9.89 -15.78
CA ALA A 81 -22.87 9.94 -14.34
C ALA A 81 -23.92 10.99 -13.99
N THR A 82 -24.81 10.64 -13.05
CA THR A 82 -25.79 11.56 -12.49
C THR A 82 -25.09 12.62 -11.66
N VAL A 83 -25.09 13.86 -12.17
CA VAL A 83 -24.57 15.02 -11.44
C VAL A 83 -25.61 15.47 -10.42
N ASP A 84 -25.23 15.49 -9.15
CA ASP A 84 -26.07 16.05 -8.10
C ASP A 84 -25.97 17.60 -8.09
N HIS A 85 -26.85 18.23 -8.88
CA HIS A 85 -26.94 19.69 -8.95
C HIS A 85 -27.42 20.35 -7.64
N GLY A 86 -27.90 19.57 -6.66
CA GLY A 86 -28.33 20.10 -5.36
C GLY A 86 -27.16 20.52 -4.48
N THR A 87 -25.97 19.99 -4.73
CA THR A 87 -24.80 20.18 -3.88
C THR A 87 -23.89 21.30 -4.39
N SER A 88 -23.66 21.40 -5.70
CA SER A 88 -22.86 22.48 -6.27
C SER A 88 -23.16 22.76 -7.75
N THR A 89 -22.98 24.02 -8.17
CA THR A 89 -23.03 24.40 -9.60
C THR A 89 -21.80 23.90 -10.37
N TYR A 90 -20.76 23.45 -9.66
CA TYR A 90 -19.49 23.03 -10.27
C TYR A 90 -19.00 21.77 -9.54
N SER A 91 -19.56 20.64 -9.94
CA SER A 91 -19.12 19.33 -9.48
C SER A 91 -18.10 18.75 -10.48
N PRO A 92 -16.96 18.20 -10.01
CA PRO A 92 -16.08 17.43 -10.88
C PRO A 92 -16.81 16.17 -11.38
N VAL A 93 -16.52 15.75 -12.61
CA VAL A 93 -17.11 14.54 -13.18
C VAL A 93 -16.39 13.31 -12.61
N PRO A 94 -17.10 12.35 -12.00
CA PRO A 94 -16.48 11.16 -11.44
C PRO A 94 -15.90 10.24 -12.51
N ARG A 95 -14.82 9.53 -12.17
CA ARG A 95 -14.26 8.47 -13.02
C ARG A 95 -15.07 7.18 -12.91
N ARG A 96 -15.62 6.92 -11.73
CA ARG A 96 -16.48 5.78 -11.44
C ARG A 96 -17.51 6.19 -10.39
N VAL A 97 -18.78 5.91 -10.67
CA VAL A 97 -19.86 6.02 -9.69
C VAL A 97 -20.25 4.63 -9.21
N MET A 98 -20.35 4.46 -7.90
CA MET A 98 -20.81 3.20 -7.31
C MET A 98 -22.34 3.20 -7.18
N ASP A 99 -23.00 2.42 -8.04
CA ASP A 99 -24.47 2.30 -8.08
C ASP A 99 -25.00 1.08 -7.31
N GLY A 100 -24.11 0.29 -6.68
CA GLY A 100 -24.47 -0.93 -5.95
C GLY A 100 -24.66 -2.17 -6.82
N SER A 101 -24.49 -2.04 -8.13
CA SER A 101 -24.42 -3.16 -9.09
C SER A 101 -23.06 -3.87 -9.12
N GLU A 102 -22.06 -3.34 -8.39
CA GLU A 102 -20.73 -3.92 -8.34
C GLU A 102 -20.75 -5.32 -7.69
N PRO A 103 -19.99 -6.28 -8.25
CA PRO A 103 -19.92 -7.63 -7.69
C PRO A 103 -19.16 -7.61 -6.37
N GLY A 104 -19.85 -7.87 -5.27
CA GLY A 104 -19.26 -7.95 -3.93
C GLY A 104 -20.19 -8.61 -2.91
N HIS A 105 -19.62 -9.13 -1.82
CA HIS A 105 -20.39 -9.76 -0.73
C HIS A 105 -21.19 -8.74 0.12
N SER A 106 -20.86 -7.45 0.02
CA SER A 106 -21.49 -6.36 0.76
C SER A 106 -21.86 -5.24 -0.21
N THR A 107 -22.98 -4.59 0.03
CA THR A 107 -23.30 -3.33 -0.65
C THR A 107 -22.23 -2.27 -0.32
N PRO A 108 -21.78 -1.49 -1.31
CA PRO A 108 -20.83 -0.41 -1.08
C PRO A 108 -21.48 0.64 -0.16
N ALA A 109 -20.68 1.22 0.74
CA ALA A 109 -21.18 2.26 1.64
C ALA A 109 -21.56 3.53 0.88
N ALA A 110 -20.96 3.76 -0.29
CA ALA A 110 -21.28 4.86 -1.19
C ALA A 110 -22.80 5.04 -1.38
N VAL A 111 -23.50 3.94 -1.68
CA VAL A 111 -24.94 3.91 -1.98
C VAL A 111 -25.80 4.19 -0.73
N VAL A 112 -25.33 3.77 0.45
CA VAL A 112 -26.11 3.83 1.71
C VAL A 112 -25.80 5.08 2.53
N SER A 113 -24.62 5.69 2.33
CA SER A 113 -24.10 6.78 3.17
C SER A 113 -24.92 8.07 3.11
N GLY A 114 -25.70 8.29 2.04
CA GLY A 114 -26.37 9.55 1.76
C GLY A 114 -25.40 10.69 1.41
N ALA A 115 -24.13 10.38 1.18
CA ALA A 115 -23.15 11.34 0.71
C ALA A 115 -23.44 11.74 -0.75
N PRO A 116 -23.21 13.01 -1.13
CA PRO A 116 -23.41 13.44 -2.51
C PRO A 116 -22.42 12.74 -3.46
N VAL A 117 -22.87 12.45 -4.68
CA VAL A 117 -22.08 11.76 -5.73
C VAL A 117 -20.80 12.54 -6.06
N ASP A 118 -20.83 13.87 -5.88
CA ASP A 118 -19.70 14.79 -6.00
C ASP A 118 -18.44 14.34 -5.23
N LEU A 119 -18.60 13.60 -4.12
CA LEU A 119 -17.46 13.10 -3.36
C LEU A 119 -16.73 11.93 -4.03
N GLN A 120 -17.45 11.10 -4.80
CA GLN A 120 -16.83 10.01 -5.56
C GLN A 120 -15.97 10.55 -6.71
N ALA A 121 -16.30 11.75 -7.18
CA ALA A 121 -15.52 12.45 -8.19
C ALA A 121 -14.24 13.11 -7.68
N ARG A 122 -14.04 13.14 -6.34
CA ARG A 122 -12.85 13.74 -5.75
C ARG A 122 -11.81 12.69 -5.43
N THR A 123 -10.57 13.04 -5.71
CA THR A 123 -9.43 12.25 -5.30
C THR A 123 -9.09 12.52 -3.84
N VAL A 124 -8.76 11.46 -3.13
CA VAL A 124 -8.42 11.43 -1.72
C VAL A 124 -6.93 11.11 -1.55
N ARG A 125 -6.25 11.85 -0.68
CA ARG A 125 -4.86 11.59 -0.30
C ARG A 125 -4.81 10.81 1.01
N ILE A 126 -4.23 9.62 0.95
CA ILE A 126 -3.90 8.81 2.13
C ILE A 126 -2.40 8.96 2.42
N TYR A 127 -2.04 9.47 3.60
CA TYR A 127 -0.65 9.79 3.93
C TYR A 127 -0.41 9.82 5.43
N LYS A 128 0.86 9.69 5.85
CA LYS A 128 1.27 10.10 7.20
C LYS A 128 1.77 11.55 7.16
N PRO A 129 1.25 12.43 8.02
CA PRO A 129 1.71 13.82 8.04
C PRO A 129 3.20 13.89 8.42
N VAL A 130 3.95 14.67 7.66
CA VAL A 130 5.39 14.84 7.86
C VAL A 130 5.66 15.56 9.18
N ARG A 131 6.72 15.16 9.87
CA ARG A 131 7.20 15.85 11.07
C ARG A 131 7.53 17.31 10.73
N PRO A 132 6.94 18.31 11.42
CA PRO A 132 7.22 19.71 11.13
C PRO A 132 8.70 20.02 11.31
N ALA A 133 9.28 20.81 10.40
CA ALA A 133 10.69 21.19 10.46
C ALA A 133 10.99 22.10 11.67
N THR A 134 9.98 22.86 12.12
CA THR A 134 10.06 23.82 13.23
C THR A 134 10.15 23.17 14.60
N GLN A 135 9.68 21.92 14.76
CA GLN A 135 9.63 21.23 16.05
C GLN A 135 10.37 19.89 16.01
N SER A 136 10.83 19.42 17.17
CA SER A 136 11.50 18.13 17.32
C SER A 136 10.53 16.95 17.44
N GLY A 137 9.35 17.16 18.03
CA GLY A 137 8.38 16.12 18.39
C GLY A 137 7.79 15.34 17.20
N THR A 138 7.45 14.08 17.43
CA THR A 138 6.96 13.14 16.40
C THR A 138 5.51 12.70 16.57
N TRP A 139 4.84 13.10 17.66
CA TRP A 139 3.51 12.59 18.02
C TRP A 139 2.48 12.69 16.89
N GLY A 140 2.42 13.83 16.19
CA GLY A 140 1.47 14.05 15.12
C GLY A 140 1.68 13.19 13.86
N SER A 141 2.82 12.52 13.71
CA SER A 141 3.21 11.78 12.50
C SER A 141 2.89 10.27 12.52
N HIS A 142 2.35 9.76 13.63
CA HIS A 142 2.12 8.32 13.79
C HIS A 142 0.85 7.81 13.11
N ALA A 143 -0.21 8.60 13.10
CA ALA A 143 -1.50 8.22 12.51
C ALA A 143 -1.50 8.42 10.98
N TRP A 144 -2.17 7.50 10.28
CA TRP A 144 -2.51 7.71 8.87
C TRP A 144 -3.64 8.72 8.78
N ARG A 145 -3.55 9.63 7.82
CA ARG A 145 -4.55 10.65 7.57
C ARG A 145 -5.07 10.52 6.16
N MET A 146 -6.38 10.69 6.05
CA MET A 146 -7.09 10.78 4.79
C MET A 146 -7.68 12.19 4.68
N ASP A 147 -7.26 12.91 3.64
CA ASP A 147 -7.75 14.25 3.31
C ASP A 147 -8.22 14.28 1.84
N TRP A 148 -9.21 15.10 1.52
CA TRP A 148 -9.67 15.31 0.15
C TRP A 148 -8.79 16.32 -0.58
N ASP A 149 -8.67 16.16 -1.90
CA ASP A 149 -8.06 17.17 -2.75
C ASP A 149 -8.92 18.44 -2.84
N VAL A 150 -8.26 19.55 -3.12
CA VAL A 150 -8.85 20.88 -3.20
C VAL A 150 -9.67 21.01 -4.49
N LEU A 151 -10.90 21.53 -4.41
CA LEU A 151 -11.67 21.79 -5.63
C LEU A 151 -10.97 22.85 -6.50
N PRO A 152 -10.95 22.65 -7.83
CA PRO A 152 -10.47 23.66 -8.77
C PRO A 152 -11.25 24.98 -8.69
N LYS A 153 -12.55 24.92 -8.36
CA LYS A 153 -13.42 26.09 -8.22
C LYS A 153 -14.20 25.99 -6.91
N GLY A 154 -14.29 27.10 -6.18
CA GLY A 154 -15.07 27.16 -4.94
C GLY A 154 -14.33 26.70 -3.67
N HIS A 155 -13.02 26.43 -3.73
CA HIS A 155 -12.27 26.13 -2.50
C HIS A 155 -12.13 27.36 -1.59
N ARG A 156 -11.62 28.48 -2.11
CA ARG A 156 -11.45 29.74 -1.36
C ARG A 156 -11.76 30.93 -2.25
N TRP A 157 -12.52 31.89 -1.75
CA TRP A 157 -12.65 33.22 -2.34
C TRP A 157 -12.79 34.28 -1.23
N GLU A 158 -12.50 35.52 -1.56
CA GLU A 158 -12.66 36.64 -0.62
C GLU A 158 -14.13 37.07 -0.55
N ASN A 159 -14.65 37.22 0.66
CA ASN A 159 -15.98 37.78 0.88
C ASN A 159 -15.96 39.29 0.54
N PRO A 160 -16.76 39.77 -0.43
CA PRO A 160 -16.73 41.17 -0.87
C PRO A 160 -17.13 42.18 0.23
N LEU A 161 -17.81 41.73 1.29
CA LEU A 161 -18.22 42.61 2.40
C LEU A 161 -17.14 42.75 3.47
N MET A 162 -16.62 41.64 4.00
CA MET A 162 -15.74 41.63 5.19
C MET A 162 -14.29 41.23 4.88
N GLY A 163 -13.99 40.74 3.68
CA GLY A 163 -12.65 40.24 3.31
C GLY A 163 -12.30 38.85 3.87
N TRP A 164 -13.25 38.15 4.49
CA TRP A 164 -13.02 36.80 5.02
C TRP A 164 -12.88 35.76 3.90
N GLN A 165 -12.15 34.68 4.20
CA GLN A 165 -11.98 33.55 3.29
C GLN A 165 -13.23 32.66 3.31
N SER A 166 -14.10 32.85 2.32
CA SER A 166 -15.30 32.02 2.09
C SER A 166 -14.96 30.77 1.28
N SER A 167 -15.81 29.73 1.38
CA SER A 167 -15.64 28.45 0.70
C SER A 167 -16.99 27.79 0.41
N ALA A 168 -17.08 27.04 -0.68
CA ALA A 168 -18.19 26.15 -1.03
C ALA A 168 -17.84 24.68 -0.80
N ASP A 169 -16.59 24.40 -0.40
CA ASP A 169 -16.11 23.05 -0.18
C ASP A 169 -16.53 22.56 1.20
N PHE A 170 -17.47 21.61 1.22
CA PHE A 170 -17.96 20.99 2.46
C PHE A 170 -16.95 20.03 3.12
N MET A 171 -15.90 19.57 2.43
CA MET A 171 -14.89 18.65 2.99
C MET A 171 -13.60 19.33 3.42
N GLN A 172 -13.39 20.62 3.13
CA GLN A 172 -12.10 21.30 3.39
C GLN A 172 -11.61 21.22 4.84
N GLY A 173 -12.53 21.07 5.80
CA GLY A 173 -12.24 20.98 7.23
C GLY A 173 -12.15 19.54 7.76
N THR A 174 -12.56 18.56 6.96
CA THR A 174 -12.71 17.17 7.37
C THR A 174 -11.40 16.42 7.17
N LYS A 175 -10.96 15.73 8.23
CA LYS A 175 -9.73 14.93 8.22
C LYS A 175 -9.99 13.66 9.00
N ILE A 176 -9.78 12.50 8.37
CA ILE A 176 -10.02 11.21 9.03
C ILE A 176 -8.69 10.57 9.40
N GLN A 177 -8.61 10.06 10.63
CA GLN A 177 -7.42 9.41 11.16
C GLN A 177 -7.62 7.90 11.21
N PHE A 178 -6.63 7.17 10.72
CA PHE A 178 -6.59 5.72 10.66
C PHE A 178 -5.35 5.18 11.38
N LYS A 179 -5.44 3.94 11.85
CA LYS A 179 -4.32 3.24 12.51
C LYS A 179 -3.35 2.68 11.48
N THR A 180 -3.87 2.07 10.42
CA THR A 180 -3.09 1.40 9.36
C THR A 180 -3.35 2.06 8.01
N LYS A 181 -2.50 1.73 7.02
CA LYS A 181 -2.66 2.19 5.63
C LYS A 181 -3.84 1.47 5.00
N GLU A 182 -3.95 0.19 5.28
CA GLU A 182 -4.91 -0.74 4.74
C GLU A 182 -6.33 -0.37 5.19
N ASP A 183 -6.52 0.05 6.44
CA ASP A 183 -7.81 0.52 6.95
C ASP A 183 -8.29 1.77 6.19
N ALA A 184 -7.36 2.69 5.88
CA ALA A 184 -7.66 3.90 5.13
C ALA A 184 -8.05 3.60 3.67
N ILE A 185 -7.33 2.67 3.03
CA ILE A 185 -7.63 2.21 1.67
C ILE A 185 -8.99 1.51 1.64
N ALA A 186 -9.23 0.57 2.56
CA ALA A 186 -10.50 -0.14 2.64
C ALA A 186 -11.68 0.81 2.88
N PHE A 187 -11.49 1.87 3.67
CA PHE A 187 -12.51 2.90 3.86
C PHE A 187 -12.79 3.67 2.55
N ALA A 188 -11.74 4.12 1.85
CA ALA A 188 -11.88 4.85 0.60
C ALA A 188 -12.56 4.00 -0.48
N GLU A 189 -12.15 2.74 -0.63
CA GLU A 189 -12.74 1.78 -1.58
C GLU A 189 -14.21 1.50 -1.26
N LYS A 190 -14.56 1.32 0.02
CA LYS A 190 -15.95 1.09 0.43
C LYS A 190 -16.87 2.28 0.13
N GLN A 191 -16.34 3.49 0.16
CA GLN A 191 -17.08 4.73 -0.16
C GLN A 191 -17.02 5.09 -1.66
N GLY A 192 -16.25 4.36 -2.47
CA GLY A 192 -16.07 4.67 -3.88
C GLY A 192 -15.25 5.92 -4.15
N TYR A 193 -14.40 6.35 -3.22
CA TYR A 193 -13.51 7.48 -3.44
C TYR A 193 -12.30 7.07 -4.26
N GLU A 194 -11.91 7.89 -5.24
CA GLU A 194 -10.61 7.76 -5.88
C GLU A 194 -9.52 8.10 -4.87
N TRP A 195 -8.46 7.31 -4.79
CA TRP A 195 -7.41 7.52 -3.79
C TRP A 195 -6.02 7.37 -4.39
N TYR A 196 -5.05 8.04 -3.76
CA TYR A 196 -3.64 7.73 -3.93
C TYR A 196 -2.95 7.70 -2.57
N VAL A 197 -1.99 6.79 -2.43
CA VAL A 197 -1.20 6.67 -1.21
C VAL A 197 0.13 7.38 -1.39
N GLN A 198 0.40 8.32 -0.49
CA GLN A 198 1.73 8.90 -0.33
C GLN A 198 2.46 8.18 0.80
N GLU A 199 3.49 7.43 0.44
CA GLU A 199 4.28 6.71 1.44
C GLU A 199 5.11 7.67 2.31
N PRO A 200 5.24 7.39 3.62
CA PRO A 200 6.02 8.23 4.51
C PRO A 200 7.51 8.19 4.16
N HIS A 201 8.13 9.36 4.07
CA HIS A 201 9.58 9.45 3.95
C HIS A 201 10.25 9.37 5.33
N GLU A 202 10.73 8.18 5.68
CA GLU A 202 11.39 7.95 6.96
C GLU A 202 12.83 8.44 6.97
N ARG A 203 13.26 8.97 8.12
CA ARG A 203 14.65 9.45 8.28
C ARG A 203 15.57 8.25 8.43
N ARG A 204 16.60 8.18 7.58
CA ARG A 204 17.67 7.18 7.74
C ARG A 204 18.32 7.29 9.13
N PHE A 205 18.44 6.16 9.83
CA PHE A 205 19.21 6.09 11.07
C PHE A 205 20.70 6.16 10.74
N VAL A 206 21.42 7.10 11.36
CA VAL A 206 22.88 7.24 11.20
C VAL A 206 23.49 7.19 12.59
N PRO A 207 24.45 6.28 12.87
CA PRO A 207 25.11 6.23 14.16
C PRO A 207 25.90 7.54 14.37
N LYS A 208 25.57 8.24 15.46
CA LYS A 208 26.24 9.49 15.85
C LYS A 208 26.99 9.24 17.16
N ALA A 209 28.32 9.29 17.10
CA ALA A 209 29.17 9.22 18.28
C ALA A 209 29.79 10.60 18.55
N TYR A 210 29.68 11.09 19.79
CA TYR A 210 30.27 12.37 20.20
C TYR A 210 31.80 12.38 20.06
N ALA A 211 32.46 11.24 20.26
CA ALA A 211 33.91 11.07 20.06
C ALA A 211 34.37 11.45 18.64
N ASN A 212 33.50 11.33 17.62
CA ASN A 212 33.81 11.70 16.24
C ASN A 212 34.11 13.20 16.06
N MET A 213 33.70 14.03 17.03
CA MET A 213 34.05 15.46 17.03
C MET A 213 35.55 15.68 17.27
N PHE A 214 36.27 14.75 17.91
CA PHE A 214 37.67 14.89 18.35
C PHE A 214 38.63 13.86 17.75
N LEU A 215 38.25 13.19 16.65
CA LEU A 215 39.15 12.25 15.98
C LEU A 215 40.39 12.99 15.45
N HIS A 216 41.54 12.35 15.59
CA HIS A 216 42.79 12.83 15.03
C HIS A 216 42.75 12.74 13.50
N GLU A 217 42.93 13.87 12.81
CA GLU A 217 43.10 13.92 11.37
C GLU A 217 44.61 13.87 11.06
N SER A 218 45.07 12.76 10.45
CA SER A 218 46.49 12.55 10.15
C SER A 218 46.99 13.30 8.91
N GLY A 219 46.11 14.01 8.21
CA GLY A 219 46.46 14.79 7.02
C GLY A 219 47.27 16.05 7.37
N PRO A 220 47.98 16.63 6.40
CA PRO A 220 48.80 17.83 6.62
C PRO A 220 47.96 19.08 6.94
N ARG A 221 46.65 19.06 6.64
CA ARG A 221 45.73 20.16 6.91
C ARG A 221 44.35 19.62 7.32
N LEU A 222 43.77 20.25 8.33
CA LEU A 222 42.40 19.97 8.78
C LEU A 222 41.38 20.36 7.71
N LYS A 223 40.33 19.56 7.53
CA LYS A 223 39.26 19.86 6.55
C LYS A 223 38.45 21.10 6.93
N HIS A 224 38.10 21.22 8.20
CA HIS A 224 37.44 22.38 8.79
C HIS A 224 37.74 22.43 10.29
N ILE A 225 37.76 23.63 10.87
CA ILE A 225 37.90 23.81 12.31
C ILE A 225 36.50 23.64 12.93
N LYS A 226 36.31 22.55 13.69
CA LYS A 226 35.02 22.23 14.32
C LYS A 226 34.75 23.16 15.50
N THR A 227 33.61 23.84 15.49
CA THR A 227 33.06 24.55 16.65
C THR A 227 32.04 23.69 17.39
N LYS A 228 31.62 24.15 18.58
CA LYS A 228 30.51 23.52 19.32
C LYS A 228 29.16 23.81 18.68
#